data_AF-A0A9E2UEX8-F1
#
_entry.id   AF-A0A9E2UEX8-F1
#
_cell.length_a   1.000
_cell.length_b   1.000
_cell.length_c   1.000
_cell.angle_alpha   90.00
_cell.angle_beta   90.00
_cell.angle_gamma   90.00
#
_symmetry.space_group_name_H-M   'P 1'
#
loop_
_entity.id
_entity.type
_entity.pdbx_description
1 polymer ?
#
loop_
_entity_poly.entity_id
_entity_poly.type
_entity_poly.pdbx_seq_one_letter_code
_entity_poly.pdbx_strand_id
1 'polypeptide(L)'
;MPASRRDLLGLSALAASALALPAFADTRPLEPMRLLILGGTGFIGPYQVRYALTRGHHVTIFNRGRQKEAWPGPVEELIGDRNGDLKALEGGDWDVCIDNPTSLPAWVRDAARVLKGHVGQYVFISTISVYAANDKP
;
A
#
# COMPACT_ATOMS: atom_id res chain seq x y z
N MET A 1 -8.05 -33.74 -44.62
CA MET A 1 -9.18 -32.93 -44.14
C MET A 1 -8.64 -31.84 -43.24
N PRO A 2 -9.00 -30.55 -43.42
CA PRO A 2 -8.53 -29.52 -42.51
C PRO A 2 -9.30 -29.62 -41.19
N ALA A 3 -8.59 -29.50 -40.06
CA ALA A 3 -9.15 -29.60 -38.72
C ALA A 3 -10.24 -28.54 -38.50
N SER A 4 -11.31 -28.91 -37.78
CA SER A 4 -12.43 -28.00 -37.53
C SER A 4 -12.15 -27.09 -36.34
N ARG A 5 -12.88 -25.97 -36.23
CA ARG A 5 -12.78 -25.02 -35.10
C ARG A 5 -12.98 -25.68 -33.72
N ARG A 6 -13.63 -26.85 -33.65
CA ARG A 6 -13.79 -27.61 -32.39
C ARG A 6 -12.53 -28.35 -31.96
N ASP A 7 -11.69 -28.77 -32.91
CA ASP A 7 -10.45 -29.49 -32.62
C ASP A 7 -9.38 -28.56 -32.00
N LEU A 8 -9.41 -27.28 -32.39
CA LEU A 8 -8.56 -26.22 -31.82
C LEU A 8 -8.89 -25.88 -30.36
N LEU A 9 -10.15 -26.03 -29.94
CA LEU A 9 -10.58 -25.76 -28.55
C LEU A 9 -10.27 -26.93 -27.60
N GLY A 10 -10.08 -28.14 -28.13
CA GLY A 10 -9.69 -29.31 -27.34
C GLY A 10 -8.19 -29.38 -27.03
N LEU A 11 -7.33 -28.79 -27.89
CA LEU A 11 -5.88 -28.86 -27.74
C LEU A 11 -5.22 -27.62 -27.09
N SER A 12 -5.95 -26.54 -26.82
CA SER A 12 -5.40 -25.36 -26.15
C SER A 12 -5.33 -25.47 -24.61
N ALA A 13 -5.77 -26.60 -24.04
CA ALA A 13 -5.85 -26.76 -22.58
C ALA A 13 -4.54 -27.19 -21.90
N LEU A 14 -3.45 -27.47 -22.62
CA LEU A 14 -2.26 -28.10 -22.01
C LEU A 14 -0.89 -27.54 -22.44
N ALA A 15 -0.82 -26.46 -23.21
CA ALA A 15 0.48 -25.85 -23.50
C ALA A 15 0.35 -24.33 -23.66
N ALA A 16 1.12 -23.59 -22.85
CA ALA A 16 1.33 -22.14 -22.89
C ALA A 16 0.30 -21.25 -22.17
N SER A 17 0.29 -21.31 -20.84
CA SER A 17 0.07 -20.12 -20.01
C SER A 17 0.99 -20.06 -18.77
N ALA A 18 2.18 -20.68 -18.88
CA ALA A 18 3.34 -20.34 -18.06
C ALA A 18 4.13 -19.14 -18.62
N LEU A 19 3.63 -18.50 -19.69
CA LEU A 19 4.24 -17.32 -20.28
C LEU A 19 3.83 -16.07 -19.49
N ALA A 20 4.75 -15.65 -18.63
CA ALA A 20 4.89 -14.30 -18.10
C ALA A 20 3.64 -13.74 -17.40
N LEU A 21 3.38 -14.23 -16.19
CA LEU A 21 3.02 -13.27 -15.16
C LEU A 21 4.22 -12.31 -15.06
N PRO A 22 4.06 -10.98 -15.22
CA PRO A 22 5.13 -10.07 -14.85
C PRO A 22 5.53 -10.45 -13.43
N ALA A 23 6.83 -10.71 -13.23
CA ALA A 23 7.38 -11.00 -11.92
C ALA A 23 7.29 -9.73 -11.07
N PHE A 24 6.09 -9.36 -10.63
CA PHE A 24 5.83 -8.38 -9.57
C PHE A 24 6.10 -9.05 -8.21
N ALA A 25 7.23 -9.72 -8.09
CA ALA A 25 7.69 -10.22 -6.82
C ALA A 25 9.21 -10.19 -6.89
N ASP A 26 9.76 -9.03 -6.56
CA ASP A 26 11.14 -8.99 -6.12
C ASP A 26 11.23 -9.82 -4.82
N THR A 27 11.70 -11.06 -4.97
CA THR A 27 11.85 -12.03 -3.88
C THR A 27 13.17 -11.84 -3.14
N ARG A 28 14.00 -10.88 -3.54
CA ARG A 28 15.21 -10.54 -2.79
C ARG A 28 14.82 -10.06 -1.39
N PRO A 29 15.55 -10.47 -0.34
CA PRO A 29 15.43 -9.87 0.97
C PRO A 29 15.62 -8.36 0.81
N LEU A 30 14.60 -7.59 1.14
CA LEU A 30 14.76 -6.15 1.29
C LEU A 30 15.34 -5.95 2.68
N GLU A 31 16.30 -5.04 2.81
CA GLU A 31 16.71 -4.57 4.13
C GLU A 31 15.46 -4.11 4.90
N PRO A 32 15.30 -4.51 6.17
CA PRO A 32 14.20 -4.04 7.00
C PRO A 32 14.13 -2.50 6.99
N MET A 33 12.91 -1.97 6.85
CA MET A 33 12.65 -0.53 6.78
C MET A 33 11.66 -0.16 7.87
N ARG A 34 11.69 1.10 8.29
CA ARG A 34 10.71 1.73 9.16
C ARG A 34 9.60 2.33 8.29
N LEU A 35 8.41 1.74 8.37
CA LEU A 35 7.25 2.13 7.58
C LEU A 35 6.23 2.85 8.46
N LEU A 36 5.79 4.01 8.01
CA LEU A 36 4.60 4.68 8.54
C LEU A 36 3.42 4.44 7.61
N ILE A 37 2.31 3.90 8.10
CA ILE A 37 1.08 3.75 7.33
C ILE A 37 -0.01 4.63 7.93
N LEU A 38 -0.36 5.69 7.21
CA LEU A 38 -1.42 6.60 7.62
C LEU A 38 -2.78 5.99 7.23
N GLY A 39 -3.58 5.54 8.20
CA GLY A 39 -4.80 4.78 7.91
C GLY A 39 -4.56 3.26 7.83
N GLY A 40 -3.63 2.72 8.63
CA GLY A 40 -3.26 1.30 8.64
C GLY A 40 -4.38 0.32 9.03
N THR A 41 -5.48 0.79 9.64
CA THR A 41 -6.67 -0.04 9.92
C THR A 41 -7.83 0.20 8.95
N GLY A 42 -7.66 1.07 7.94
CA GLY A 42 -8.68 1.36 6.95
C GLY A 42 -8.93 0.22 5.95
N PHE A 43 -9.54 0.51 4.81
CA PHE A 43 -9.91 -0.52 3.83
C PHE A 43 -8.72 -1.35 3.30
N ILE A 44 -7.66 -0.69 2.81
CA ILE A 44 -6.47 -1.37 2.25
C ILE A 44 -5.32 -1.50 3.27
N GLY A 45 -5.39 -0.79 4.39
CA GLY A 45 -4.33 -0.70 5.40
C GLY A 45 -3.94 -2.05 6.00
N PRO A 46 -4.87 -2.88 6.50
CA PRO A 46 -4.56 -4.15 7.16
C PRO A 46 -3.77 -5.11 6.26
N TYR A 47 -4.06 -5.10 4.96
CA TYR A 47 -3.34 -5.91 3.99
C TYR A 47 -1.90 -5.43 3.79
N GLN A 48 -1.69 -4.11 3.72
CA GLN A 48 -0.34 -3.52 3.66
C GLN A 48 0.45 -3.80 4.92
N VAL A 49 -0.15 -3.62 6.10
CA VAL A 49 0.47 -3.90 7.42
C VAL A 49 0.91 -5.35 7.49
N ARG A 50 0.00 -6.30 7.20
CA ARG A 50 0.29 -7.74 7.24
C ARG A 50 1.42 -8.09 6.28
N TYR A 51 1.38 -7.59 5.05
CA TYR A 51 2.42 -7.86 4.06
C TYR A 51 3.77 -7.25 4.46
N ALA A 52 3.79 -6.03 4.99
CA ALA A 52 5.01 -5.40 5.48
C ALA A 52 5.66 -6.20 6.62
N LEU A 53 4.84 -6.71 7.55
CA LEU A 53 5.31 -7.57 8.64
C LEU A 53 5.88 -8.90 8.12
N THR A 54 5.26 -9.54 7.12
CA THR A 54 5.81 -10.78 6.54
C THR A 54 7.13 -10.57 5.79
N ARG A 55 7.40 -9.33 5.37
CA ARG A 55 8.68 -8.91 4.76
C ARG A 55 9.73 -8.48 5.80
N GLY A 56 9.39 -8.47 7.09
CA GLY A 56 10.32 -8.12 8.17
C GLY A 56 10.51 -6.62 8.42
N HIS A 57 9.63 -5.76 7.87
CA HIS A 57 9.69 -4.32 8.12
C HIS A 57 9.16 -3.95 9.51
N HIS A 58 9.64 -2.84 10.06
CA HIS A 58 9.10 -2.23 11.28
C HIS A 58 7.92 -1.35 10.91
N VAL A 59 6.73 -1.65 11.43
CA VAL A 59 5.50 -0.96 11.03
C VAL A 59 4.97 -0.08 12.17
N THR A 60 4.82 1.20 11.87
CA THR A 60 4.06 2.17 12.65
C THR A 60 2.78 2.51 11.89
N ILE A 61 1.63 2.51 12.56
CA ILE A 61 0.35 2.95 11.97
C ILE A 61 -0.15 4.20 12.69
N PHE A 62 -0.74 5.13 11.94
CA PHE A 62 -1.41 6.31 12.50
C PHE A 62 -2.91 6.24 12.22
N ASN A 63 -3.72 6.15 13.28
CA ASN A 63 -5.17 5.95 13.21
C ASN A 63 -5.92 6.62 14.36
N ARG A 64 -7.24 6.75 14.25
CA ARG A 64 -8.14 7.32 15.28
C ARG A 64 -8.38 6.43 16.50
N GLY A 65 -7.68 5.31 16.64
CA GLY A 65 -7.86 4.34 17.74
C GLY A 65 -9.24 3.64 17.80
N ARG A 66 -10.04 3.70 16.74
CA ARG A 66 -11.42 3.17 16.71
C ARG A 66 -11.50 1.67 16.47
N GLN A 67 -10.50 1.11 15.82
CA GLN A 67 -10.45 -0.30 15.44
C GLN A 67 -9.22 -0.91 16.07
N LYS A 68 -9.39 -2.08 16.70
CA LYS A 68 -8.30 -2.90 17.20
C LYS A 68 -8.14 -4.06 16.24
N GLU A 69 -6.92 -4.26 15.76
CA GLU A 69 -6.58 -5.35 14.86
C GLU A 69 -5.61 -6.31 15.54
N ALA A 70 -5.78 -7.60 15.27
CA ALA A 70 -4.83 -8.62 15.70
C ALA A 70 -3.76 -8.78 14.61
N TRP A 71 -2.60 -8.16 14.85
CA TRP A 71 -1.45 -8.21 13.95
C TRP A 71 -0.63 -9.49 14.13
N PRO A 72 -0.04 -10.05 13.05
CA PRO A 72 0.82 -11.22 13.12
C PRO A 72 2.20 -10.95 13.74
N GLY A 73 2.50 -9.68 14.05
CA GLY A 73 3.76 -9.22 14.60
C GLY A 73 3.61 -7.85 15.27
N PRO A 74 4.68 -7.29 15.83
CA PRO A 74 4.63 -6.00 16.53
C PRO A 74 4.30 -4.86 15.56
N VAL A 75 3.32 -4.05 15.94
CA VAL A 75 2.94 -2.82 15.24
C VAL A 75 2.87 -1.71 16.28
N GLU A 76 3.57 -0.61 16.02
CA GLU A 76 3.44 0.60 16.82
C GLU A 76 2.19 1.37 16.38
N GLU A 77 1.32 1.73 17.32
CA GLU A 77 0.09 2.46 17.02
C GLU A 77 0.15 3.89 17.55
N LEU A 78 0.22 4.86 16.64
CA LEU A 78 0.09 6.28 16.91
C LEU A 78 -1.38 6.67 16.80
N ILE A 79 -1.91 7.29 17.85
CA ILE A 79 -3.32 7.72 17.90
C ILE A 79 -3.41 9.19 17.52
N GLY A 80 -4.29 9.50 16.57
CA GLY A 80 -4.65 10.86 16.20
C GLY A 80 -5.69 10.90 15.08
N ASP A 81 -5.95 12.09 14.55
CA ASP A 81 -6.88 12.32 13.45
C ASP A 81 -6.27 13.29 12.43
N ARG A 82 -6.32 12.94 11.15
CA ARG A 82 -5.82 13.84 10.09
C ARG A 82 -6.61 15.14 9.99
N ASN A 83 -7.79 15.19 10.59
CA ASN A 83 -8.58 16.39 10.73
C ASN A 83 -8.11 17.28 11.90
N GLY A 84 -6.81 17.56 11.97
CA GLY A 84 -6.21 18.54 12.88
C GLY A 84 -5.48 17.99 14.11
N ASP A 85 -5.44 16.68 14.32
CA ASP A 85 -4.74 16.03 15.44
C ASP A 85 -3.60 15.12 14.94
N LEU A 86 -2.53 15.76 14.47
CA LEU A 86 -1.35 15.10 13.89
C LEU A 86 -0.16 15.01 14.85
N LYS A 87 -0.30 15.44 16.10
CA LYS A 87 0.81 15.61 17.05
C LYS A 87 1.60 14.33 17.29
N ALA A 88 0.92 13.18 17.27
CA ALA A 88 1.57 11.88 17.46
C ALA A 88 2.59 11.53 16.36
N LEU A 89 2.56 12.21 15.21
CA LEU A 89 3.53 12.05 14.14
C LEU A 89 4.82 12.85 14.37
N GLU A 90 4.81 13.84 15.27
CA GLU A 90 5.96 14.70 15.52
C GLU A 90 7.10 13.93 16.19
N GLY A 91 8.34 14.15 15.74
CA GLY A 91 9.54 13.54 16.31
C GLY A 91 9.76 12.06 15.96
N GLY A 92 8.89 11.46 15.15
CA GLY A 92 9.16 10.17 14.54
C GLY A 92 10.04 10.31 13.29
N ASP A 93 10.64 9.20 12.86
CA ASP A 93 11.45 9.11 11.65
C ASP A 93 11.14 7.80 10.94
N TRP A 94 10.97 7.81 9.62
CA TRP A 94 10.62 6.63 8.83
C TRP A 94 11.31 6.65 7.47
N ASP A 95 11.58 5.47 6.93
CA ASP A 95 12.15 5.35 5.58
C ASP A 95 11.06 5.64 4.54
N VAL A 96 9.85 5.13 4.77
CA VAL A 96 8.71 5.29 3.86
C VAL A 96 7.43 5.59 4.64
N CYS A 97 6.67 6.57 4.14
CA CYS A 97 5.28 6.81 4.52
C CYS A 97 4.35 6.34 3.40
N ILE A 98 3.43 5.43 3.72
CA ILE A 98 2.32 5.06 2.84
C ILE A 98 1.09 5.84 3.31
N ASP A 99 0.68 6.81 2.50
CA ASP A 99 -0.51 7.61 2.71
C ASP A 99 -1.69 6.98 1.96
N ASN A 100 -2.49 6.21 2.69
CA ASN A 100 -3.74 5.66 2.16
C ASN A 100 -4.76 6.78 1.91
N PRO A 101 -5.53 6.68 0.80
CA PRO A 101 -6.26 7.81 0.25
C PRO A 101 -7.24 8.41 1.26
N THR A 102 -7.43 9.71 1.14
CA THR A 102 -8.35 10.48 1.97
C THR A 102 -9.26 11.35 1.10
N SER A 103 -10.42 11.73 1.62
CA SER A 103 -11.39 12.54 0.87
C SER A 103 -11.01 14.01 0.76
N LEU A 104 -10.13 14.53 1.62
CA LEU A 104 -9.80 15.96 1.68
C LEU A 104 -8.33 16.22 1.38
N PRO A 105 -8.00 17.06 0.37
CA PRO A 105 -6.61 17.41 0.03
C PRO A 105 -5.83 18.02 1.21
N ALA A 106 -6.53 18.74 2.10
CA ALA A 106 -5.93 19.35 3.29
C ALA A 106 -5.25 18.30 4.19
N TRP A 107 -5.83 17.11 4.34
CA TRP A 107 -5.29 16.06 5.20
C TRP A 107 -3.96 15.51 4.68
N VAL A 108 -3.80 15.40 3.37
CA VAL A 108 -2.53 15.01 2.73
C VAL A 108 -1.49 16.11 2.91
N ARG A 109 -1.87 17.38 2.62
CA ARG A 109 -1.00 18.54 2.78
C ARG A 109 -0.47 18.68 4.20
N ASP A 110 -1.33 18.58 5.20
CA ASP A 110 -0.98 18.84 6.59
C ASP A 110 -0.15 17.67 7.17
N ALA A 111 -0.47 16.42 6.81
CA ALA A 111 0.38 15.28 7.15
C ALA A 111 1.78 15.40 6.51
N ALA A 112 1.86 15.73 5.22
CA ALA A 112 3.13 15.93 4.54
C ALA A 112 3.97 17.07 5.15
N ARG A 113 3.31 18.13 5.67
CA ARG A 113 4.00 19.22 6.37
C ARG A 113 4.63 18.75 7.67
N VAL A 114 3.90 17.99 8.48
CA VAL A 114 4.41 17.44 9.75
C VAL A 114 5.55 16.46 9.52
N LEU A 115 5.45 15.64 8.47
CA LEU A 115 6.43 14.59 8.15
C LEU A 115 7.65 15.10 7.35
N LYS A 116 7.70 16.40 7.02
CA LYS A 116 8.78 16.96 6.20
C LYS A 116 10.12 16.83 6.93
N GLY A 117 11.08 16.15 6.30
CA GLY A 117 12.42 15.92 6.85
C GLY A 117 12.53 14.67 7.72
N HIS A 118 11.41 14.00 8.00
CA HIS A 118 11.31 12.79 8.83
C HIS A 118 10.93 11.54 8.04
N VAL A 119 10.72 11.67 6.73
CA VAL A 119 10.33 10.57 5.84
C VAL A 119 11.21 10.58 4.59
N GLY A 120 11.88 9.46 4.30
CA GLY A 120 12.70 9.29 3.10
C GLY A 120 11.87 9.31 1.80
N GLN A 121 10.76 8.58 1.78
CA GLN A 121 9.82 8.55 0.65
C GLN A 121 8.36 8.64 1.10
N TYR A 122 7.60 9.56 0.50
CA TYR A 122 6.17 9.70 0.73
C TYR A 122 5.37 9.15 -0.45
N VAL A 123 4.62 8.07 -0.23
CA VAL A 123 3.82 7.38 -1.25
C VAL A 123 2.36 7.65 -0.98
N PHE A 124 1.78 8.57 -1.77
CA PHE A 124 0.35 8.85 -1.73
C PHE A 124 -0.42 7.96 -2.69
N ILE A 125 -1.41 7.23 -2.17
CA ILE A 125 -2.31 6.42 -3.00
C ILE A 125 -3.42 7.32 -3.52
N SER A 126 -3.30 7.68 -4.80
CA SER A 126 -4.29 8.48 -5.52
C SER A 126 -5.35 7.59 -6.19
N THR A 127 -6.18 8.21 -7.02
CA THR A 127 -7.17 7.56 -7.89
C THR A 127 -6.94 7.98 -9.34
N ILE A 128 -7.32 7.16 -10.31
CA ILE A 128 -7.31 7.55 -11.73
C ILE A 128 -8.23 8.75 -11.99
N SER A 129 -9.25 8.96 -11.14
CA SER A 129 -10.22 10.04 -11.27
C SER A 129 -9.61 11.45 -11.18
N VAL A 130 -8.32 11.57 -10.85
CA VAL A 130 -7.61 12.86 -10.89
C VAL A 130 -7.26 13.31 -12.32
N TYR A 131 -7.26 12.39 -13.29
CA TYR A 131 -7.00 12.72 -14.68
C TYR A 131 -8.28 13.18 -15.38
N ALA A 132 -8.15 14.18 -16.26
CA ALA A 132 -9.27 14.74 -17.03
C ALA A 132 -9.84 13.75 -18.07
N ALA A 133 -9.03 12.77 -18.50
CA ALA A 133 -9.41 11.69 -19.39
C ALA A 133 -8.65 10.42 -18.98
N ASN A 134 -9.29 9.26 -19.14
CA ASN A 134 -8.75 7.94 -18.79
C ASN A 134 -8.66 7.01 -20.02
N ASP A 135 -8.65 7.59 -21.22
CA ASP A 135 -8.66 6.88 -22.50
C ASP A 135 -7.27 6.46 -22.98
N LYS A 136 -6.21 6.87 -22.26
CA LYS A 136 -4.81 6.56 -22.57
C LYS A 136 -4.05 6.19 -21.28
N PRO A 137 -3.14 5.21 -21.33
CA PRO A 137 -2.27 4.87 -20.20
C PRO A 137 -1.31 6.00 -19.84
#